data_AF-A0A8S2P5D8-F1
#
_entry.id   AF-A0A8S2P5D8-F1
#
_cell.length_a   1.000
_cell.length_b   1.000
_cell.length_c   1.000
_cell.angle_alpha   90.00
_cell.angle_beta   90.00
_cell.angle_gamma   90.00
#
_symmetry.space_group_name_H-M   'P 1'
#
loop_
_entity.id
_entity.type
_entity.pdbx_description
1 polymer ?
#
loop_
_entity_poly.entity_id
_entity_poly.type
_entity_poly.pdbx_seq_one_letter_code
_entity_poly.pdbx_strand_id
1 'polypeptide(L)'
;MQYYTCTLLFLLIHSLVGIVDGEKSLKLDIYPGYGWDHLRLLEMNPVYDVSNFNDSDVFQSCIEMLPIRQSKIDLESDIVDLYDSRSIDYASKYVMEGSLNFEKFKLGGSYESNYQKIKKQQSHDRTIAIRNELSILVADVILSSSCPLNYQAKKDLIEIAKYSQNQPLSASYAAQMFIRKYGTHFTSRIQLGGMSLDTWQRNNQKISSCCSSNDRKYDLFCPIGSLPELSQLELWRVRRQLNDAVNTYVEMNVVSGCMARESLSFNWIANVADDSCLSAKTNAKFGGKFGGHSKFYYTNN
;
A
#
# COMPACT_ATOMS: atom_id res chain seq x y z
N MET A 1 68.45 -42.25 -3.89
CA MET A 1 68.20 -40.93 -3.30
C MET A 1 67.03 -40.31 -4.05
N GLN A 2 65.83 -40.27 -3.46
CA GLN A 2 65.36 -39.14 -2.65
C GLN A 2 65.03 -37.91 -3.52
N TYR A 3 63.86 -37.28 -3.58
CA TYR A 3 62.52 -37.47 -3.01
C TYR A 3 61.52 -36.68 -3.93
N TYR A 4 60.36 -37.26 -4.28
CA TYR A 4 58.99 -36.69 -4.30
C TYR A 4 58.70 -35.39 -5.08
N THR A 5 57.76 -35.45 -6.05
CA THR A 5 56.67 -34.47 -6.30
C THR A 5 55.99 -34.70 -7.66
N CYS A 6 55.22 -35.78 -7.84
CA CYS A 6 54.26 -35.86 -8.96
C CYS A 6 53.10 -36.82 -8.68
N THR A 7 52.61 -36.85 -7.44
CA THR A 7 51.47 -37.68 -7.02
C THR A 7 50.52 -36.92 -6.07
N LEU A 8 50.62 -35.59 -6.03
CA LEU A 8 49.75 -34.72 -5.22
C LEU A 8 48.79 -33.83 -6.04
N LEU A 9 48.85 -33.88 -7.37
CA LEU A 9 47.93 -33.08 -8.22
C LEU A 9 46.65 -33.83 -8.63
N PHE A 10 46.62 -35.17 -8.55
CA PHE A 10 45.42 -35.95 -8.90
C PHE A 10 44.49 -36.25 -7.71
N LEU A 11 44.94 -36.03 -6.47
CA LEU A 11 44.09 -36.15 -5.26
C LEU A 11 43.44 -34.84 -4.84
N LEU A 12 43.80 -33.69 -5.45
CA LEU A 12 43.11 -32.41 -5.24
C LEU A 12 41.97 -32.15 -6.24
N ILE A 13 41.82 -32.99 -7.26
CA ILE A 13 40.73 -32.87 -8.25
C ILE A 13 39.54 -33.80 -7.91
N HIS A 14 39.71 -34.74 -6.96
CA HIS A 14 38.61 -35.56 -6.42
C HIS A 14 38.05 -35.07 -5.07
N SER A 15 38.47 -33.88 -4.60
CA SER A 15 37.84 -33.18 -3.46
C SER A 15 37.04 -31.93 -3.90
N LEU A 16 36.76 -31.77 -5.19
CA LEU A 16 35.87 -30.72 -5.72
C LEU A 16 34.60 -31.28 -6.40
N VAL A 17 34.27 -32.55 -6.14
CA VAL A 17 32.92 -33.09 -6.33
C VAL A 17 32.40 -33.47 -4.96
N GLY A 18 31.78 -32.50 -4.27
CA GLY A 18 31.35 -32.73 -2.90
C GLY A 18 30.87 -31.50 -2.14
N ILE A 19 30.25 -30.53 -2.80
CA ILE A 19 29.17 -29.74 -2.19
C ILE A 19 28.08 -29.61 -3.25
N VAL A 20 27.32 -30.70 -3.46
CA VAL A 20 25.89 -30.54 -3.69
C VAL A 20 25.35 -30.33 -2.29
N ASP A 21 25.14 -29.08 -1.90
CA ASP A 21 24.13 -28.77 -0.90
C ASP A 21 23.09 -27.95 -1.64
N GLY A 22 21.86 -28.46 -1.60
CA GLY A 22 20.77 -28.11 -2.50
C GLY A 22 20.59 -26.61 -2.67
N GLU A 23 20.00 -26.23 -3.80
CA GLU A 23 19.39 -24.93 -4.03
C GLU A 23 18.62 -24.53 -2.76
N LYS A 24 19.28 -23.80 -1.86
CA LYS A 24 18.64 -23.25 -0.67
C LYS A 24 17.75 -22.19 -1.25
N SER A 25 16.50 -22.56 -1.51
CA SER A 25 15.43 -21.64 -1.83
C SER A 25 15.56 -20.50 -0.84
N LEU A 26 15.79 -19.28 -1.34
CA LEU A 26 15.91 -18.10 -0.50
C LEU A 26 14.62 -18.02 0.34
N LYS A 27 14.72 -18.39 1.61
CA LYS A 27 13.59 -18.33 2.54
C LYS A 27 13.43 -16.87 2.92
N LEU A 28 12.38 -16.25 2.41
CA LEU A 28 12.02 -14.88 2.76
C LEU A 28 10.99 -14.89 3.89
N ASP A 29 11.01 -13.84 4.69
CA ASP A 29 9.97 -13.57 5.69
C ASP A 29 8.95 -12.54 5.16
N ILE A 30 9.06 -12.16 3.89
CA ILE A 30 8.32 -11.08 3.25
C ILE A 30 7.81 -11.55 1.89
N TYR A 31 6.50 -11.48 1.69
CA TYR A 31 5.85 -11.87 0.44
C TYR A 31 4.75 -10.88 0.05
N PRO A 32 4.49 -10.68 -1.26
CA PRO A 32 3.31 -9.96 -1.71
C PRO A 32 2.04 -10.75 -1.37
N GLY A 33 0.86 -10.13 -1.51
CA GLY A 33 -0.45 -10.73 -1.26
C GLY A 33 -1.14 -10.23 0.02
N TYR A 34 -0.47 -9.34 0.76
CA TYR A 34 -1.02 -8.68 1.94
C TYR A 34 -1.77 -7.41 1.58
N GLY A 35 -2.79 -7.09 2.37
CA GLY A 35 -3.48 -5.82 2.31
C GLY A 35 -2.56 -4.64 2.61
N TRP A 36 -2.91 -3.44 2.13
CA TRP A 36 -2.10 -2.23 2.30
C TRP A 36 -2.97 -1.01 2.59
N ASP A 37 -2.71 -0.35 3.71
CA ASP A 37 -3.28 0.95 4.04
C ASP A 37 -2.37 2.06 3.49
N HIS A 38 -2.80 2.67 2.39
CA HIS A 38 -2.00 3.71 1.73
C HIS A 38 -1.91 5.03 2.49
N LEU A 39 -2.88 5.39 3.35
CA LEU A 39 -2.80 6.63 4.13
C LEU A 39 -1.81 6.51 5.29
N ARG A 40 -1.71 5.31 5.89
CA ARG A 40 -0.82 5.03 7.03
C ARG A 40 0.50 4.37 6.64
N LEU A 41 0.62 3.86 5.41
CA LEU A 41 1.73 3.01 4.93
C LEU A 41 1.94 1.78 5.82
N LEU A 42 0.86 1.08 6.09
CA LEU A 42 0.85 -0.11 6.93
C LEU A 42 0.39 -1.33 6.13
N GLU A 43 1.10 -2.44 6.32
CA GLU A 43 0.64 -3.76 5.91
C GLU A 43 -0.57 -4.18 6.77
N MET A 44 -1.55 -4.82 6.12
CA MET A 44 -2.83 -5.23 6.70
C MET A 44 -2.97 -6.75 6.60
N ASN A 45 -4.15 -7.31 6.87
CA ASN A 45 -4.36 -8.75 6.80
C ASN A 45 -4.12 -9.30 5.37
N PRO A 46 -3.73 -10.59 5.24
CA PRO A 46 -3.52 -11.23 3.93
C PRO A 46 -4.81 -11.25 3.11
N VAL A 47 -4.73 -10.77 1.87
CA VAL A 47 -5.81 -10.87 0.87
C VAL A 47 -5.69 -12.19 0.10
N TYR A 48 -4.46 -12.65 -0.13
CA TYR A 48 -4.12 -13.92 -0.76
C TYR A 48 -3.63 -14.94 0.25
N ASP A 49 -3.77 -16.22 -0.08
CA ASP A 49 -3.25 -17.30 0.75
C ASP A 49 -1.73 -17.46 0.56
N VAL A 50 -0.99 -16.57 1.22
CA VAL A 50 0.48 -16.48 1.17
C VAL A 50 1.14 -16.85 2.50
N SER A 51 0.32 -17.23 3.50
CA SER A 51 0.72 -17.47 4.90
C SER A 51 1.66 -18.66 5.10
N ASN A 52 1.75 -19.60 4.14
CA ASN A 52 2.48 -20.86 4.28
C ASN A 52 3.57 -21.06 3.20
N PHE A 53 4.06 -19.98 2.59
CA PHE A 53 5.05 -20.09 1.49
C PHE A 53 6.29 -20.93 1.86
N ASN A 54 6.73 -20.84 3.11
CA ASN A 54 7.95 -21.48 3.57
C ASN A 54 7.80 -22.97 3.94
N ASP A 55 6.57 -23.49 4.02
CA ASP A 55 6.28 -24.81 4.59
C ASP A 55 5.57 -25.76 3.60
N SER A 56 5.35 -25.35 2.34
CA SER A 56 4.73 -26.23 1.32
C SER A 56 5.13 -25.85 -0.11
N ASP A 57 5.58 -26.85 -0.87
CA ASP A 57 5.98 -26.77 -2.28
C ASP A 57 4.86 -26.25 -3.21
N VAL A 58 3.60 -26.36 -2.78
CA VAL A 58 2.42 -25.87 -3.54
C VAL A 58 2.36 -24.33 -3.53
N PHE A 59 2.80 -23.69 -2.45
CA PHE A 59 2.78 -22.23 -2.29
C PHE A 59 3.96 -21.54 -2.99
N GLN A 60 5.00 -22.29 -3.36
CA GLN A 60 6.10 -21.79 -4.20
C GLN A 60 5.66 -21.53 -5.66
N SER A 61 4.53 -22.08 -6.10
CA SER A 61 4.06 -21.96 -7.49
C SER A 61 3.32 -20.65 -7.80
N CYS A 62 2.90 -19.89 -6.78
CA CYS A 62 2.05 -18.71 -6.95
C CYS A 62 2.81 -17.39 -6.74
N ILE A 63 4.00 -17.43 -6.15
CA ILE A 63 4.89 -16.27 -6.03
C ILE A 63 6.10 -16.50 -6.93
N GLU A 64 6.34 -15.58 -7.84
CA GLU A 64 7.49 -15.60 -8.73
C GLU A 64 8.59 -14.68 -8.16
N MET A 65 9.79 -15.24 -7.98
CA MET A 65 10.95 -14.48 -7.55
C MET A 65 11.93 -14.31 -8.69
N LEU A 66 12.17 -13.06 -9.07
CA LEU A 66 13.10 -12.67 -10.13
C LEU A 66 14.37 -12.08 -9.50
N PRO A 67 15.46 -12.86 -9.40
CA PRO A 67 16.72 -12.37 -8.84
C PRO A 67 17.37 -11.36 -9.78
N ILE A 68 17.86 -10.25 -9.22
CA ILE A 68 18.58 -9.22 -9.97
C ILE A 68 20.06 -9.53 -9.93
N ARG A 69 20.57 -10.04 -11.06
CA ARG A 69 21.95 -10.57 -11.17
C ARG A 69 23.05 -9.52 -11.05
N GLN A 70 22.74 -8.25 -11.33
CA GLN A 70 23.66 -7.13 -11.17
C GLN A 70 22.92 -6.00 -10.46
N SER A 71 22.98 -6.01 -9.13
CA SER A 71 22.41 -4.93 -8.33
C SER A 71 23.21 -3.66 -8.55
N LYS A 72 22.52 -2.58 -8.97
CA LYS A 72 23.09 -1.24 -8.98
C LYS A 72 22.83 -0.60 -7.62
N ILE A 73 23.78 0.21 -7.17
CA ILE A 73 23.61 1.06 -6.01
C ILE A 73 23.03 2.37 -6.53
N ASP A 74 21.81 2.67 -6.15
CA ASP A 74 21.12 3.91 -6.53
C ASP A 74 21.24 4.91 -5.38
N LEU A 75 21.79 6.08 -5.67
CA LEU A 75 21.83 7.22 -4.75
C LEU A 75 20.85 8.27 -5.24
N GLU A 76 19.83 8.55 -4.44
CA GLU A 76 18.80 9.54 -4.73
C GLU A 76 18.80 10.63 -3.66
N SER A 77 18.62 11.88 -4.08
CA SER A 77 18.47 13.03 -3.19
C SER A 77 17.24 13.81 -3.63
N ASP A 78 16.25 13.89 -2.73
CA ASP A 78 15.02 14.62 -2.97
C ASP A 78 14.86 15.80 -2.00
N ILE A 79 14.22 16.85 -2.48
CA ILE A 79 13.65 17.89 -1.62
C ILE A 79 12.19 17.52 -1.36
N VAL A 80 11.84 17.42 -0.08
CA VAL A 80 10.49 17.12 0.39
C VAL A 80 9.94 18.34 1.12
N ASP A 81 9.00 19.02 0.48
CA ASP A 81 8.19 20.07 1.10
C ASP A 81 6.73 19.63 1.14
N LEU A 82 6.25 19.28 2.34
CA LEU A 82 4.91 18.71 2.52
C LEU A 82 3.78 19.75 2.37
N TYR A 83 4.14 21.03 2.24
CA TYR A 83 3.21 22.13 2.00
C TYR A 83 3.24 22.65 0.56
N ASP A 84 4.19 22.20 -0.28
CA ASP A 84 4.26 22.53 -1.72
C ASP A 84 3.67 21.39 -2.56
N SER A 85 2.61 21.67 -3.30
CA SER A 85 1.96 20.69 -4.19
C SER A 85 2.84 20.21 -5.34
N ARG A 86 3.89 20.97 -5.69
CA ARG A 86 4.91 20.62 -6.68
C ARG A 86 5.97 19.67 -6.11
N SER A 87 6.09 19.57 -4.79
CA SER A 87 6.97 18.59 -4.17
C SER A 87 6.57 17.17 -4.59
N ILE A 88 7.57 16.30 -4.59
CA ILE A 88 7.35 14.87 -4.77
C ILE A 88 6.42 14.34 -3.68
N ASP A 89 5.61 13.35 -4.03
CA ASP A 89 4.74 12.66 -3.08
C ASP A 89 5.60 11.88 -2.07
N TYR A 90 5.31 12.02 -0.78
CA TYR A 90 6.02 11.31 0.28
C TYR A 90 5.92 9.80 0.12
N ALA A 91 4.73 9.29 -0.25
CA ALA A 91 4.48 7.86 -0.38
C ALA A 91 5.12 7.23 -1.62
N SER A 92 5.55 8.03 -2.61
CA SER A 92 6.13 7.54 -3.87
C SER A 92 7.37 6.66 -3.69
N LYS A 93 8.07 6.73 -2.55
CA LYS A 93 9.21 5.83 -2.26
C LYS A 93 8.81 4.43 -1.82
N TYR A 94 7.63 4.28 -1.26
CA TYR A 94 7.13 3.00 -0.75
C TYR A 94 6.34 2.22 -1.81
N VAL A 95 6.14 2.83 -2.99
CA VAL A 95 5.19 2.36 -3.99
C VAL A 95 5.85 2.37 -5.36
N MET A 96 5.77 1.24 -6.09
CA MET A 96 6.16 1.17 -7.49
C MET A 96 5.01 1.68 -8.36
N GLU A 97 5.30 2.73 -9.14
CA GLU A 97 4.59 3.23 -10.32
C GLU A 97 3.10 2.84 -10.48
N GLY A 98 2.25 3.86 -10.42
CA GLY A 98 0.80 3.71 -10.42
C GLY A 98 0.24 4.66 -9.39
N SER A 99 -0.58 5.61 -9.83
CA SER A 99 -1.20 6.61 -8.98
C SER A 99 -2.06 5.93 -7.90
N LEU A 100 -1.47 5.61 -6.75
CA LEU A 100 -2.21 5.44 -5.50
C LEU A 100 -2.74 6.76 -4.97
N ASN A 101 -2.56 7.86 -5.73
CA ASN A 101 -3.34 9.07 -5.50
C ASN A 101 -4.80 8.69 -5.68
N PHE A 102 -5.53 8.75 -4.58
CA PHE A 102 -6.97 8.88 -4.63
C PHE A 102 -7.28 10.03 -5.59
N GLU A 103 -8.25 9.84 -6.50
CA GLU A 103 -8.49 10.62 -7.74
C GLU A 103 -8.25 12.14 -7.67
N LYS A 104 -8.34 12.74 -6.47
CA LYS A 104 -8.29 14.18 -6.22
C LYS A 104 -7.04 14.67 -5.48
N PHE A 105 -6.33 13.84 -4.70
CA PHE A 105 -5.34 14.33 -3.73
C PHE A 105 -4.13 13.40 -3.52
N LYS A 106 -2.94 13.99 -3.34
CA LYS A 106 -1.70 13.31 -2.89
C LYS A 106 -1.75 13.12 -1.37
N LEU A 107 -2.47 12.09 -0.91
CA LEU A 107 -2.66 11.81 0.53
C LEU A 107 -1.89 10.59 1.03
N GLY A 108 -1.16 9.92 0.16
CA GLY A 108 -0.36 8.74 0.50
C GLY A 108 0.57 9.02 1.67
N GLY A 109 0.54 8.16 2.68
CA GLY A 109 1.37 8.27 3.88
C GLY A 109 1.11 9.50 4.74
N SER A 110 0.07 10.28 4.46
CA SER A 110 -0.21 11.49 5.22
C SER A 110 -0.53 11.23 6.70
N TYR A 111 -0.84 9.98 7.09
CA TYR A 111 -1.09 9.56 8.47
C TYR A 111 0.04 8.70 9.06
N GLU A 112 1.16 8.56 8.35
CA GLU A 112 2.34 7.88 8.86
C GLU A 112 3.08 8.75 9.89
N SER A 113 3.73 8.11 10.87
CA SER A 113 4.34 8.79 12.01
C SER A 113 5.46 9.76 11.64
N ASN A 114 6.35 9.41 10.72
CA ASN A 114 7.44 10.25 10.27
C ASN A 114 6.94 11.37 9.36
N TYR A 115 5.95 11.11 8.49
CA TYR A 115 5.25 12.16 7.76
C TYR A 115 4.72 13.24 8.71
N GLN A 116 4.00 12.84 9.77
CA GLN A 116 3.42 13.77 10.74
C GLN A 116 4.49 14.56 11.52
N LYS A 117 5.60 13.90 11.88
CA LYS A 117 6.75 14.56 12.53
C LYS A 117 7.38 15.61 11.61
N ILE A 118 7.71 15.25 10.38
CA ILE A 118 8.31 16.14 9.38
C ILE A 118 7.38 17.30 9.09
N LYS A 119 6.10 17.05 8.88
CA LYS A 119 5.08 18.08 8.60
C LYS A 119 5.01 19.10 9.73
N LYS A 120 4.91 18.63 10.98
CA LYS A 120 4.90 19.49 12.16
C LYS A 120 6.17 20.35 12.25
N GLN A 121 7.34 19.75 11.99
CA GLN A 121 8.61 20.47 12.01
C GLN A 121 8.71 21.53 10.90
N GLN A 122 8.36 21.19 9.66
CA GLN A 122 8.35 22.13 8.53
C GLN A 122 7.38 23.29 8.74
N SER A 123 6.27 23.05 9.44
CA SER A 123 5.32 24.09 9.82
C SER A 123 5.90 25.05 10.87
N HIS A 124 6.48 24.51 11.93
CA HIS A 124 6.95 25.31 13.07
C HIS A 124 8.24 26.07 12.74
N ASP A 125 9.20 25.39 12.13
CA ASP A 125 10.55 25.92 11.91
C ASP A 125 10.70 26.60 10.54
N ARG A 126 9.65 26.56 9.70
CA ARG A 126 9.68 27.04 8.30
C ARG A 126 10.81 26.43 7.48
N THR A 127 11.00 25.12 7.65
CA THR A 127 12.06 24.36 6.98
C THR A 127 11.52 23.56 5.80
N ILE A 128 12.45 23.01 5.02
CA ILE A 128 12.21 21.95 4.03
C ILE A 128 13.06 20.75 4.44
N ALA A 129 12.66 19.55 4.05
CA ALA A 129 13.45 18.35 4.31
C ALA A 129 14.24 17.94 3.06
N ILE A 130 15.49 17.55 3.25
CA ILE A 130 16.28 16.88 2.22
C ILE A 130 16.34 15.40 2.59
N ARG A 131 15.93 14.53 1.68
CA ARG A 131 15.99 13.09 1.85
C ARG A 131 17.09 12.55 0.95
N ASN A 132 18.15 12.02 1.57
CA ASN A 132 19.21 11.30 0.88
C ASN A 132 19.02 9.81 1.12
N GLU A 133 18.98 9.03 0.05
CA GLU A 133 18.67 7.61 0.10
C GLU A 133 19.67 6.84 -0.75
N LEU A 134 20.25 5.81 -0.16
CA LEU A 134 21.03 4.81 -0.87
C LEU A 134 20.18 3.55 -0.95
N SER A 135 19.94 2.98 -2.13
CA SER A 135 19.19 1.73 -2.27
C SER A 135 19.93 0.70 -3.11
N ILE A 136 19.76 -0.57 -2.76
CA ILE A 136 20.32 -1.72 -3.46
C ILE A 136 19.19 -2.72 -3.64
N LEU A 137 18.80 -2.97 -4.88
CA LEU A 137 17.77 -3.94 -5.21
C LEU A 137 18.38 -5.31 -5.50
N VAL A 138 17.85 -6.36 -4.87
CA VAL A 138 18.40 -7.72 -4.90
C VAL A 138 17.46 -8.67 -5.64
N ALA A 139 16.17 -8.55 -5.42
CA ALA A 139 15.18 -9.39 -6.07
C ALA A 139 13.87 -8.63 -6.27
N ASP A 140 13.06 -9.13 -7.19
CA ASP A 140 11.71 -8.67 -7.41
C ASP A 140 10.76 -9.85 -7.21
N VAL A 141 9.74 -9.67 -6.39
CA VAL A 141 8.83 -10.73 -5.95
C VAL A 141 7.42 -10.39 -6.40
N ILE A 142 6.86 -11.19 -7.29
CA ILE A 142 5.60 -10.93 -7.97
C ILE A 142 4.56 -11.96 -7.53
N LEU A 143 3.34 -11.47 -7.28
CA LEU A 143 2.17 -12.31 -7.05
C LEU A 143 1.56 -12.72 -8.40
N SER A 144 1.47 -14.03 -8.65
CA SER A 144 0.82 -14.56 -9.85
C SER A 144 -0.70 -14.35 -9.81
N SER A 145 -1.32 -14.23 -10.98
CA SER A 145 -2.79 -14.22 -11.11
C SER A 145 -3.45 -15.54 -10.70
N SER A 146 -2.67 -16.63 -10.61
CA SER A 146 -3.13 -17.94 -10.12
C SER A 146 -3.21 -18.05 -8.59
N CYS A 147 -2.76 -17.03 -7.84
CA CYS A 147 -2.79 -17.07 -6.38
C CYS A 147 -4.22 -17.20 -5.84
N PRO A 148 -4.51 -18.22 -5.00
CA PRO A 148 -5.80 -18.32 -4.35
C PRO A 148 -5.98 -17.19 -3.33
N LEU A 149 -7.21 -16.68 -3.23
CA LEU A 149 -7.58 -15.73 -2.19
C LEU A 149 -7.52 -16.40 -0.81
N ASN A 150 -7.13 -15.62 0.20
CA ASN A 150 -7.23 -16.05 1.58
C ASN A 150 -8.70 -16.41 1.90
N TYR A 151 -8.90 -17.51 2.63
CA TYR A 151 -10.25 -18.01 2.97
C TYR A 151 -11.14 -16.95 3.62
N GLN A 152 -10.60 -16.16 4.55
CA GLN A 152 -11.36 -15.12 5.25
C GLN A 152 -11.66 -13.94 4.34
N ALA A 153 -10.69 -13.50 3.52
CA ALA A 153 -10.90 -12.43 2.54
C ALA A 153 -11.99 -12.82 1.52
N LYS A 154 -11.92 -14.06 1.00
CA LYS A 154 -12.93 -14.63 0.11
C LYS A 154 -14.32 -14.66 0.74
N LYS A 155 -14.42 -15.11 1.99
CA LYS A 155 -15.69 -15.15 2.73
C LYS A 155 -16.28 -13.75 2.91
N ASP A 156 -15.46 -12.76 3.28
CA ASP A 156 -15.90 -11.37 3.46
C ASP A 156 -16.37 -10.77 2.11
N LEU A 157 -15.73 -11.07 0.98
CA LEU A 157 -16.17 -10.64 -0.36
C LEU A 157 -17.51 -11.24 -0.77
N ILE A 158 -17.72 -12.53 -0.51
CA ILE A 158 -19.00 -13.22 -0.77
C ILE A 158 -20.12 -12.64 0.10
N GLU A 159 -19.82 -12.27 1.35
CA GLU A 159 -20.78 -11.62 2.25
C GLU A 159 -21.23 -10.25 1.72
N ILE A 160 -20.29 -9.43 1.23
CA ILE A 160 -20.62 -8.15 0.56
C ILE A 160 -21.51 -8.41 -0.67
N ALA A 161 -21.20 -9.43 -1.48
CA ALA A 161 -22.00 -9.79 -2.66
C ALA A 161 -23.45 -10.10 -2.28
N LYS A 162 -23.65 -10.92 -1.24
CA LYS A 162 -24.96 -11.29 -0.71
C LYS A 162 -25.77 -10.07 -0.28
N TYR A 163 -25.17 -9.16 0.51
CA TYR A 163 -25.86 -7.95 0.95
C TYR A 163 -26.16 -6.98 -0.20
N SER A 164 -25.29 -6.93 -1.21
CA SER A 164 -25.44 -6.02 -2.35
C SER A 164 -26.67 -6.31 -3.24
N GLN A 165 -27.36 -7.43 -3.01
CA GLN A 165 -28.57 -7.77 -3.75
C GLN A 165 -29.81 -6.98 -3.27
N ASN A 166 -29.97 -6.79 -1.96
CA ASN A 166 -31.19 -6.18 -1.39
C ASN A 166 -30.99 -5.39 -0.08
N GLN A 167 -29.77 -5.31 0.46
CA GLN A 167 -29.47 -4.68 1.74
C GLN A 167 -28.32 -3.66 1.60
N PRO A 168 -28.59 -2.48 1.03
CA PRO A 168 -27.54 -1.51 0.69
C PRO A 168 -26.75 -1.02 1.92
N LEU A 169 -27.42 -0.82 3.06
CA LEU A 169 -26.74 -0.41 4.31
C LEU A 169 -25.79 -1.49 4.83
N SER A 170 -26.24 -2.74 4.85
CA SER A 170 -25.40 -3.89 5.26
C SER A 170 -24.23 -4.09 4.31
N ALA A 171 -24.44 -3.93 3.00
CA ALA A 171 -23.40 -4.04 1.99
C ALA A 171 -22.31 -2.96 2.18
N SER A 172 -22.73 -1.71 2.38
CA SER A 172 -21.81 -0.59 2.64
C SER A 172 -21.02 -0.80 3.92
N TYR A 173 -21.68 -1.22 5.01
CA TYR A 173 -21.01 -1.52 6.27
C TYR A 173 -20.00 -2.67 6.13
N ALA A 174 -20.39 -3.78 5.47
CA ALA A 174 -19.50 -4.91 5.24
C ALA A 174 -18.28 -4.51 4.39
N ALA A 175 -18.46 -3.67 3.37
CA ALA A 175 -17.37 -3.14 2.56
C ALA A 175 -16.43 -2.23 3.36
N GLN A 176 -16.95 -1.33 4.20
CA GLN A 176 -16.12 -0.52 5.10
C GLN A 176 -15.33 -1.39 6.07
N MET A 177 -15.93 -2.45 6.60
CA MET A 177 -15.24 -3.42 7.45
C MET A 177 -14.15 -4.19 6.69
N PHE A 178 -14.38 -4.49 5.42
CA PHE A 178 -13.35 -5.08 4.55
C PHE A 178 -12.15 -4.15 4.39
N ILE A 179 -12.37 -2.87 4.04
CA ILE A 179 -11.29 -1.87 3.92
C ILE A 179 -10.54 -1.70 5.24
N ARG A 180 -11.23 -1.73 6.38
CA ARG A 180 -10.58 -1.68 7.70
C ARG A 180 -9.68 -2.90 7.96
N LYS A 181 -10.05 -4.10 7.50
CA LYS A 181 -9.29 -5.34 7.73
C LYS A 181 -8.12 -5.51 6.77
N TYR A 182 -8.31 -5.19 5.49
CA TYR A 182 -7.38 -5.50 4.40
C TYR A 182 -6.77 -4.24 3.75
N GLY A 183 -7.14 -3.04 4.19
CA GLY A 183 -6.62 -1.80 3.63
C GLY A 183 -7.30 -1.36 2.33
N THR A 184 -6.75 -0.32 1.72
CA THR A 184 -7.27 0.29 0.48
C THR A 184 -6.71 -0.35 -0.78
N HIS A 185 -5.54 -1.00 -0.65
CA HIS A 185 -4.84 -1.70 -1.71
C HIS A 185 -4.36 -3.05 -1.18
N PHE A 186 -3.62 -3.79 -1.99
CA PHE A 186 -2.84 -4.94 -1.57
C PHE A 186 -1.54 -4.97 -2.38
N THR A 187 -0.57 -5.73 -1.88
CA THR A 187 0.75 -5.85 -2.49
C THR A 187 0.72 -6.91 -3.59
N SER A 188 0.84 -6.48 -4.86
CA SER A 188 0.91 -7.42 -6.00
C SER A 188 2.35 -7.74 -6.42
N ARG A 189 3.28 -6.87 -6.04
CA ARG A 189 4.71 -7.00 -6.29
C ARG A 189 5.45 -6.29 -5.19
N ILE A 190 6.56 -6.87 -4.77
CA ILE A 190 7.46 -6.31 -3.77
C ILE A 190 8.87 -6.40 -4.33
N GLN A 191 9.54 -5.26 -4.38
CA GLN A 191 10.98 -5.20 -4.59
C GLN A 191 11.70 -5.47 -3.26
N LEU A 192 12.70 -6.35 -3.26
CA LEU A 192 13.50 -6.69 -2.09
C LEU A 192 14.90 -6.16 -2.22
N GLY A 193 15.37 -5.48 -1.18
CA GLY A 193 16.66 -4.83 -1.19
C GLY A 193 17.08 -4.23 0.15
N GLY A 194 18.24 -3.60 0.15
CA GLY A 194 18.75 -2.77 1.25
C GLY A 194 18.57 -1.28 0.94
N MET A 195 18.34 -0.46 1.96
CA MET A 195 18.24 1.00 1.83
C MET A 195 18.86 1.65 3.07
N SER A 196 19.60 2.73 2.87
CA SER A 196 20.18 3.51 3.96
C SER A 196 19.42 4.83 4.13
N LEU A 197 18.69 4.92 5.25
CA LEU A 197 18.23 6.17 5.87
C LEU A 197 18.07 5.93 7.39
N ASP A 198 19.14 6.09 8.16
CA ASP A 198 19.27 6.02 9.64
C ASP A 198 18.47 4.93 10.40
N THR A 199 17.98 3.90 9.71
CA THR A 199 17.31 2.72 10.26
C THR A 199 17.50 1.56 9.28
N TRP A 200 18.49 0.70 9.54
CA TRP A 200 18.82 -0.49 8.74
C TRP A 200 17.78 -1.63 8.83
N GLN A 201 16.59 -1.41 9.41
CA GLN A 201 15.60 -2.47 9.63
C GLN A 201 14.15 -2.03 9.43
N ARG A 202 13.82 -1.52 8.24
CA ARG A 202 12.45 -1.65 7.72
C ARG A 202 12.51 -2.10 6.27
N ASN A 203 12.06 -3.33 6.06
CA ASN A 203 11.73 -3.99 4.80
C ASN A 203 11.54 -2.98 3.65
N ASN A 204 12.53 -2.89 2.76
CA ASN A 204 12.51 -1.98 1.62
C ASN A 204 11.61 -2.55 0.53
N GLN A 205 10.32 -2.55 0.79
CA GLN A 205 9.32 -3.02 -0.14
C GLN A 205 8.84 -1.80 -0.94
N LYS A 206 9.29 -1.66 -2.19
CA LYS A 206 8.49 -0.89 -3.13
C LYS A 206 7.35 -1.80 -3.56
N ILE A 207 6.13 -1.33 -3.37
CA ILE A 207 4.91 -2.13 -3.57
C ILE A 207 4.21 -1.64 -4.84
N SER A 208 3.91 -2.52 -5.81
CA SER A 208 2.90 -2.18 -6.84
C SER A 208 1.54 -2.71 -6.40
N SER A 209 0.49 -1.89 -6.57
CA SER A 209 -0.89 -2.38 -6.57
C SER A 209 -1.30 -2.72 -8.00
N CYS A 210 -2.22 -3.67 -8.18
CA CYS A 210 -2.56 -4.26 -9.50
C CYS A 210 -3.43 -3.33 -10.40
N CYS A 211 -3.26 -2.02 -10.32
CA CYS A 211 -3.90 -1.09 -11.26
C CYS A 211 -2.97 -0.85 -12.46
N SER A 212 -3.04 -1.77 -13.44
CA SER A 212 -2.42 -1.57 -14.75
C SER A 212 -2.91 -0.27 -15.38
N SER A 213 -1.99 0.51 -15.95
CA SER A 213 -2.19 1.82 -16.57
C SER A 213 -3.19 1.85 -17.74
N ASN A 214 -3.67 0.69 -18.20
CA ASN A 214 -4.57 0.56 -19.35
C ASN A 214 -5.97 -0.02 -19.03
N ASP A 215 -6.25 -0.48 -17.81
CA ASP A 215 -7.59 -0.91 -17.41
C ASP A 215 -8.17 0.07 -16.39
N ARG A 216 -9.20 0.82 -16.82
CA ARG A 216 -9.97 1.82 -16.05
C ARG A 216 -9.29 2.34 -14.79
N LYS A 217 -8.76 3.56 -14.92
CA LYS A 217 -8.13 4.48 -13.95
C LYS A 217 -8.81 4.65 -12.56
N TYR A 218 -9.85 3.89 -12.23
CA TYR A 218 -10.79 4.11 -11.14
C TYR A 218 -11.01 2.90 -10.21
N ASP A 219 -10.31 1.80 -10.44
CA ASP A 219 -10.56 0.56 -9.70
C ASP A 219 -9.45 0.28 -8.67
N LEU A 220 -9.55 0.91 -7.49
CA LEU A 220 -8.55 0.78 -6.41
C LEU A 220 -8.38 -0.65 -5.87
N PHE A 221 -9.36 -1.53 -6.10
CA PHE A 221 -9.31 -2.94 -5.75
C PHE A 221 -9.44 -3.81 -7.02
N CYS A 222 -8.32 -4.31 -7.53
CA CYS A 222 -8.23 -5.31 -8.60
C CYS A 222 -7.24 -6.37 -8.09
N PRO A 223 -7.63 -7.63 -7.80
CA PRO A 223 -8.11 -8.53 -8.84
C PRO A 223 -9.19 -9.45 -8.27
N ILE A 224 -10.44 -9.07 -8.45
CA ILE A 224 -11.51 -10.07 -8.48
C ILE A 224 -11.66 -10.54 -9.93
N GLY A 225 -10.54 -10.97 -10.54
CA GLY A 225 -10.51 -11.43 -11.93
C GLY A 225 -11.37 -12.68 -12.14
N SER A 226 -11.57 -13.47 -11.08
CA SER A 226 -12.59 -14.51 -11.01
C SER A 226 -12.76 -15.01 -9.58
N LEU A 227 -13.86 -14.64 -8.90
CA LEU A 227 -14.43 -15.47 -7.84
C LEU A 227 -15.46 -16.38 -8.52
N PRO A 228 -15.16 -17.66 -8.79
CA PRO A 228 -16.08 -18.54 -9.51
C PRO A 228 -17.43 -18.73 -8.80
N GLU A 229 -17.50 -18.43 -7.51
CA GLU A 229 -18.73 -18.45 -6.72
C GLU A 229 -19.68 -17.29 -7.03
N LEU A 230 -19.21 -16.24 -7.72
CA LEU A 230 -19.97 -15.01 -7.97
C LEU A 230 -20.19 -14.80 -9.47
N SER A 231 -21.40 -14.39 -9.84
CA SER A 231 -21.69 -13.92 -11.19
C SER A 231 -20.99 -12.59 -11.50
N GLN A 232 -20.83 -12.26 -12.78
CA GLN A 232 -20.22 -10.99 -13.20
C GLN A 232 -20.93 -9.75 -12.62
N LEU A 233 -22.26 -9.81 -12.47
CA LEU A 233 -23.03 -8.73 -11.87
C LEU A 233 -22.74 -8.58 -10.37
N GLU A 234 -22.59 -9.70 -9.66
CA GLU A 234 -22.24 -9.69 -8.23
C GLU A 234 -20.83 -9.16 -8.01
N LEU A 235 -19.88 -9.60 -8.84
CA LEU A 235 -18.51 -9.09 -8.84
C LEU A 235 -18.47 -7.57 -9.01
N TRP A 236 -19.20 -7.05 -9.98
CA TRP A 236 -19.28 -5.61 -10.22
C TRP A 236 -19.91 -4.86 -9.04
N ARG A 237 -20.94 -5.42 -8.40
CA ARG A 237 -21.55 -4.83 -7.20
C ARG A 237 -20.58 -4.80 -6.02
N VAL A 238 -19.86 -5.89 -5.78
CA VAL A 238 -18.81 -5.95 -4.74
C VAL A 238 -17.75 -4.88 -5.01
N ARG A 239 -17.25 -4.81 -6.25
CA ARG A 239 -16.24 -3.82 -6.64
C ARG A 239 -16.71 -2.38 -6.37
N ARG A 240 -17.95 -2.07 -6.73
CA ARG A 240 -18.55 -0.76 -6.43
C ARG A 240 -18.58 -0.48 -4.93
N GLN A 241 -19.07 -1.41 -4.11
CA GLN A 241 -19.14 -1.23 -2.66
C GLN A 241 -17.75 -1.01 -2.05
N LEU A 242 -16.73 -1.73 -2.51
CA LEU A 242 -15.35 -1.55 -2.07
C LEU A 242 -14.79 -0.19 -2.50
N ASN A 243 -14.98 0.23 -3.75
CA ASN A 243 -14.53 1.54 -4.22
C ASN A 243 -15.22 2.67 -3.43
N ASP A 244 -16.53 2.57 -3.19
CA ASP A 244 -17.27 3.55 -2.38
C ASP A 244 -16.75 3.58 -0.92
N ALA A 245 -16.42 2.42 -0.35
CA ALA A 245 -15.83 2.34 0.99
C ALA A 245 -14.43 2.96 1.05
N VAL A 246 -13.58 2.73 0.04
CA VAL A 246 -12.25 3.37 -0.05
C VAL A 246 -12.40 4.88 -0.19
N ASN A 247 -13.28 5.35 -1.08
CA ASN A 247 -13.55 6.78 -1.25
C ASN A 247 -14.03 7.41 0.04
N THR A 248 -14.98 6.76 0.73
CA THR A 248 -15.46 7.21 2.05
C THR A 248 -14.31 7.30 3.06
N TYR A 249 -13.45 6.26 3.12
CA TYR A 249 -12.29 6.26 4.01
C TYR A 249 -11.36 7.46 3.73
N VAL A 250 -11.11 7.77 2.47
CA VAL A 250 -10.24 8.88 2.06
C VAL A 250 -10.88 10.22 2.37
N GLU A 251 -12.12 10.43 1.96
CA GLU A 251 -12.86 11.68 2.14
C GLU A 251 -12.98 12.04 3.63
N MET A 252 -13.21 11.05 4.49
CA MET A 252 -13.27 11.26 5.94
C MET A 252 -11.90 11.59 6.57
N ASN A 253 -10.80 11.37 5.84
CA ASN A 253 -9.44 11.70 6.23
C ASN A 253 -8.88 12.91 5.45
N VAL A 254 -9.72 13.63 4.71
CA VAL A 254 -9.36 14.93 4.14
C VAL A 254 -9.53 16.00 5.21
N VAL A 255 -8.46 16.72 5.49
CA VAL A 255 -8.46 17.96 6.27
C VAL A 255 -8.12 19.10 5.33
N SER A 256 -9.17 19.77 4.86
CA SER A 256 -9.08 20.95 4.00
C SER A 256 -8.60 22.19 4.77
N GLY A 257 -7.73 22.99 4.16
CA GLY A 257 -7.31 24.28 4.71
C GLY A 257 -6.21 24.95 3.89
N CYS A 258 -5.90 26.20 4.24
CA CYS A 258 -4.81 26.91 3.59
C CYS A 258 -3.45 26.26 3.92
N MET A 259 -2.76 25.76 2.90
CA MET A 259 -1.43 25.17 3.03
C MET A 259 -0.28 26.16 2.77
N ALA A 260 -0.58 27.39 2.32
CA ALA A 260 0.45 28.40 2.08
C ALA A 260 0.99 28.95 3.41
N ARG A 261 2.24 28.62 3.75
CA ARG A 261 2.90 28.96 5.02
C ARG A 261 2.98 30.46 5.32
N GLU A 262 3.01 31.28 4.28
CA GLU A 262 3.06 32.75 4.40
C GLU A 262 1.68 33.40 4.56
N SER A 263 0.59 32.64 4.40
CA SER A 263 -0.76 33.18 4.58
C SER A 263 -1.12 33.31 6.06
N LEU A 264 -1.82 34.40 6.41
CA LEU A 264 -2.43 34.59 7.73
C LEU A 264 -3.51 33.55 8.06
N SER A 265 -4.03 32.86 7.05
CA SER A 265 -5.02 31.78 7.19
C SER A 265 -4.37 30.39 7.19
N PHE A 266 -3.04 30.29 7.23
CA PHE A 266 -2.32 29.02 7.21
C PHE A 266 -2.82 28.03 8.27
N ASN A 267 -3.19 26.83 7.82
CA ASN A 267 -3.63 25.71 8.64
C ASN A 267 -2.61 24.59 8.55
N TRP A 268 -1.75 24.49 9.57
CA TRP A 268 -0.68 23.49 9.60
C TRP A 268 -1.17 22.04 9.57
N ILE A 269 -2.40 21.78 10.00
CA ILE A 269 -3.00 20.44 10.04
C ILE A 269 -3.47 20.02 8.64
N ALA A 270 -3.85 20.97 7.78
CA ALA A 270 -4.45 20.71 6.47
C ALA A 270 -3.57 19.81 5.59
N ASN A 271 -4.15 18.74 5.04
CA ASN A 271 -3.51 17.84 4.09
C ASN A 271 -4.04 18.05 2.65
N VAL A 272 -5.03 18.92 2.48
CA VAL A 272 -5.59 19.34 1.20
C VAL A 272 -5.77 20.85 1.19
N ALA A 273 -5.33 21.52 0.11
CA ALA A 273 -5.54 22.94 -0.09
C ALA A 273 -6.99 23.25 -0.50
N ASP A 274 -7.60 24.28 0.09
CA ASP A 274 -9.03 24.61 -0.08
C ASP A 274 -9.30 26.08 -0.46
N ASP A 275 -8.33 26.75 -1.09
CA ASP A 275 -8.37 28.16 -1.50
C ASP A 275 -8.58 29.19 -0.37
N SER A 276 -8.65 28.77 0.90
CA SER A 276 -8.83 29.66 2.06
C SER A 276 -7.63 30.58 2.36
N CYS A 277 -6.55 30.49 1.59
CA CYS A 277 -5.38 31.35 1.74
C CYS A 277 -5.62 32.81 1.34
N LEU A 278 -6.63 33.06 0.50
CA LEU A 278 -6.92 34.38 -0.08
C LEU A 278 -8.07 35.12 0.61
N SER A 279 -8.82 34.47 1.50
CA SER A 279 -10.05 35.02 2.05
C SER A 279 -9.80 35.95 3.24
N ALA A 280 -10.39 37.15 3.18
CA ALA A 280 -10.48 38.06 4.33
C ALA A 280 -11.40 37.45 5.39
N LYS A 281 -10.97 37.43 6.66
CA LYS A 281 -11.81 36.96 7.78
C LYS A 281 -13.04 37.85 7.91
N THR A 282 -14.20 37.39 7.43
CA THR A 282 -15.49 38.05 7.70
C THR A 282 -16.01 37.59 9.06
N ASN A 283 -16.21 38.54 9.98
CA ASN A 283 -16.76 38.26 11.30
C ASN A 283 -18.27 37.97 11.19
N ALA A 284 -18.65 36.70 11.03
CA ALA A 284 -20.04 36.26 11.12
C ALA A 284 -20.36 35.83 12.56
N LYS A 285 -21.48 36.32 13.12
CA LYS A 285 -21.98 35.85 14.41
C LYS A 285 -22.86 34.61 14.19
N PHE A 286 -22.55 33.52 14.89
CA PHE A 286 -23.39 32.33 14.89
C PHE A 286 -24.65 32.58 15.72
N GLY A 287 -25.82 32.60 15.08
CA GLY A 287 -27.11 32.90 15.71
C GLY A 287 -27.79 31.70 16.40
N GLY A 288 -27.14 30.54 16.48
CA GLY A 288 -27.71 29.30 16.99
C GLY A 288 -28.25 28.38 15.88
N LYS A 289 -28.38 27.09 16.21
CA LYS A 289 -29.00 26.06 15.36
C LYS A 289 -30.11 25.38 16.15
N PHE A 290 -31.30 25.27 15.57
CA PHE A 290 -32.40 24.46 16.12
C PHE A 290 -32.56 23.18 15.29
N GLY A 291 -32.90 22.07 15.95
CA GLY A 291 -33.17 20.78 15.32
C GLY A 291 -34.56 20.29 15.71
N GLY A 292 -35.34 19.87 14.72
CA GLY A 292 -36.65 19.23 14.94
C GLY A 292 -36.51 17.71 14.95
N HIS A 293 -37.36 17.05 15.74
CA HIS A 293 -37.53 15.60 15.70
C HIS A 293 -38.95 15.26 15.27
N SER A 294 -39.09 14.39 14.27
CA SER A 294 -40.37 13.86 13.82
C SER A 294 -40.46 12.39 14.19
N LYS A 295 -41.57 12.00 14.82
CA LYS A 295 -41.88 10.58 15.08
C LYS A 295 -42.65 10.03 13.89
N PHE A 296 -42.16 8.95 13.28
CA PHE A 296 -42.90 8.19 12.30
C PHE A 296 -43.61 7.04 13.03
N TYR A 297 -44.93 6.99 12.89
CA TYR A 297 -45.75 5.89 13.39
C TYR A 297 -46.00 4.92 12.23
N TYR A 298 -45.68 3.65 12.42
CA TYR A 298 -46.04 2.59 11.47
C TYR A 298 -47.48 2.18 11.72
N THR A 299 -48.35 2.30 10.72
CA THR A 299 -49.69 1.71 10.74
C THR A 299 -49.57 0.28 10.23
N ASN A 300 -49.87 -0.72 11.08
CA ASN A 300 -50.04 -2.09 10.64
C ASN A 300 -51.36 -2.16 9.85
N ASN A 301 -51.28 -2.38 8.54
CA ASN A 301 -52.40 -2.80 7.71
C ASN A 301 -52.49 -4.33 7.69
#